data_AF-A0A0C3QKU1-F1
#
_entry.id   AF-A0A0C3QKU1-F1
#
_cell.length_a   1.000
_cell.length_b   1.000
_cell.length_c   1.000
_cell.angle_alpha   90.00
_cell.angle_beta   90.00
_cell.angle_gamma   90.00
#
_symmetry.space_group_name_H-M   'P 1'
#
loop_
_entity.id
_entity.type
_entity.pdbx_description
1 polymer ?
#
loop_
_entity_poly.entity_id
_entity_poly.type
_entity_poly.pdbx_seq_one_letter_code
_entity_poly.pdbx_strand_id
1 'polypeptide(L)'
;MPSQTPFPVSTLNAAFVIGTLLALILLSKYRVRSKLPYPPGPRPLPLVGNLFQAPQSRYALTWTEFGNRYGPLTWLTFPGQNFLVINSIEAAKELLEKRGLNYQDRPRWVMLRETWSI
;
A
#
# COMPACT_ATOMS: atom_id res chain seq x y z
N MET A 1 10.89 -16.90 -51.49
CA MET A 1 9.69 -17.45 -50.84
C MET A 1 9.62 -16.86 -49.44
N PRO A 2 8.63 -16.01 -49.09
CA PRO A 2 8.56 -15.44 -47.75
C PRO A 2 7.99 -16.50 -46.79
N SER A 3 8.80 -16.92 -45.83
CA SER A 3 8.40 -17.84 -44.77
C SER A 3 7.38 -17.18 -43.87
N GLN A 4 6.10 -17.50 -44.08
CA GLN A 4 5.00 -17.18 -43.19
C GLN A 4 5.28 -17.82 -41.82
N THR A 5 5.78 -17.05 -40.86
CA THR A 5 5.83 -17.51 -39.46
C THR A 5 4.38 -17.64 -38.98
N PRO A 6 3.97 -18.78 -38.39
CA PRO A 6 2.55 -19.13 -38.19
C PRO A 6 1.82 -18.22 -37.19
N PHE A 7 2.54 -17.39 -36.42
CA PHE A 7 1.96 -16.42 -35.49
C PHE A 7 2.73 -15.09 -35.55
N PRO A 8 2.04 -13.95 -35.66
CA PRO A 8 2.68 -12.65 -35.66
C PRO A 8 3.31 -12.39 -34.28
N VAL A 9 4.56 -11.91 -34.23
CA VAL A 9 5.28 -11.60 -32.97
C VAL A 9 4.50 -10.68 -32.01
N SER A 10 3.53 -9.92 -32.51
CA SER A 10 2.62 -9.11 -31.70
C SER A 10 1.70 -9.94 -30.77
N THR A 11 1.28 -11.14 -31.18
CA THR A 11 0.40 -11.99 -30.35
C THR A 11 1.17 -12.67 -29.23
N LEU A 12 2.43 -13.03 -29.45
CA LEU A 12 3.32 -13.53 -28.40
C LEU A 12 3.58 -12.47 -27.32
N ASN A 13 3.90 -11.25 -27.73
CA ASN A 13 4.10 -10.14 -26.79
C ASN A 13 2.82 -9.84 -25.99
N ALA A 14 1.65 -9.85 -26.64
CA ALA A 14 0.36 -9.66 -25.96
C ALA A 14 0.11 -10.76 -24.92
N ALA A 15 0.41 -12.03 -25.22
CA ALA A 15 0.27 -13.15 -24.29
C ALA A 15 1.19 -13.01 -23.06
N PHE A 16 2.44 -12.57 -23.25
CA PHE A 16 3.37 -12.28 -22.15
C PHE A 16 2.89 -11.13 -21.26
N VAL A 17 2.36 -10.05 -21.85
CA VAL A 17 1.82 -8.92 -21.09
C VAL A 17 0.60 -9.34 -20.28
N ILE A 18 -0.33 -10.10 -20.88
CA ILE A 18 -1.50 -10.61 -20.15
C ILE A 18 -1.08 -11.55 -19.03
N GLY A 19 -0.14 -12.46 -19.28
CA GLY A 19 0.39 -13.40 -18.28
C GLY A 19 1.03 -12.70 -17.09
N THR A 20 1.87 -11.70 -17.34
CA THR A 20 2.52 -10.91 -16.27
C THR A 20 1.51 -10.09 -15.47
N LEU A 21 0.54 -9.46 -16.12
CA LEU A 21 -0.51 -8.67 -15.45
C LEU A 21 -1.41 -9.56 -14.59
N LEU A 22 -1.76 -10.75 -15.08
CA LEU A 22 -2.56 -11.73 -14.34
C LEU A 22 -1.78 -12.31 -13.15
N ALA A 23 -0.49 -12.62 -13.33
CA ALA A 23 0.38 -13.03 -12.24
C ALA A 23 0.52 -11.95 -11.16
N LEU A 24 0.66 -10.68 -11.53
CA LEU A 24 0.71 -9.56 -10.57
C LEU A 24 -0.59 -9.43 -9.78
N ILE A 25 -1.75 -9.58 -10.42
CA ILE A 25 -3.07 -9.56 -9.75
C ILE A 25 -3.22 -10.74 -8.79
N LEU A 26 -2.79 -11.94 -9.19
CA LEU A 26 -2.86 -13.12 -8.33
C LEU A 26 -1.93 -12.99 -7.13
N LEU A 27 -0.69 -12.54 -7.35
CA LEU A 27 0.27 -12.27 -6.28
C LEU A 27 -0.24 -11.19 -5.31
N SER A 28 -0.86 -10.12 -5.83
CA SER A 28 -1.42 -9.06 -4.98
C SER A 28 -2.57 -9.60 -4.12
N LYS A 29 -3.48 -10.40 -4.69
CA LYS A 29 -4.57 -11.05 -3.94
C LYS A 29 -4.05 -12.03 -2.90
N TYR A 30 -3.02 -12.81 -3.24
CA TYR A 30 -2.43 -13.78 -2.31
C TYR A 30 -1.75 -13.10 -1.13
N ARG A 31 -1.06 -11.98 -1.38
CA ARG A 31 -0.41 -11.16 -0.34
C ARG A 31 -1.41 -10.48 0.61
N VAL A 32 -2.63 -10.18 0.13
CA VAL A 32 -3.71 -9.59 0.95
C VAL A 32 -4.41 -10.63 1.83
N ARG A 33 -4.43 -11.91 1.46
CA ARG A 33 -5.16 -12.97 2.18
C ARG A 33 -4.57 -13.37 3.55
N SER A 34 -3.38 -12.90 3.92
CA SER A 34 -2.61 -13.48 5.03
C SER A 34 -2.78 -12.81 6.41
N LYS A 35 -3.58 -11.75 6.57
CA LYS A 35 -3.61 -11.02 7.85
C LYS A 35 -5.03 -10.77 8.33
N LEU A 36 -5.18 -10.81 9.66
CA LEU A 36 -6.38 -10.48 10.45
C LEU A 36 -7.17 -9.33 9.80
N PRO A 37 -8.50 -9.25 9.99
CA PRO A 37 -9.31 -8.18 9.44
C PRO A 37 -8.69 -6.83 9.83
N TYR A 38 -8.03 -6.20 8.85
CA TYR A 38 -7.44 -4.90 9.07
C TYR A 38 -8.56 -3.92 9.40
N PRO A 39 -8.27 -2.90 10.21
CA PRO A 39 -9.23 -1.84 10.43
C PRO A 39 -9.68 -1.24 9.09
N PRO A 40 -10.92 -0.73 9.02
CA PRO A 40 -11.49 -0.16 7.81
C PRO A 40 -10.55 0.90 7.22
N GLY A 41 -10.46 0.96 5.89
CA GLY A 41 -9.57 1.90 5.21
C GLY A 41 -9.78 1.93 3.72
N PRO A 42 -9.23 2.95 3.04
CA PRO A 42 -9.31 3.02 1.59
C PRO A 42 -8.53 1.84 0.98
N ARG A 43 -9.10 1.25 -0.07
CA ARG A 43 -8.58 0.03 -0.67
C ARG A 43 -7.22 0.30 -1.33
N PRO A 44 -6.16 -0.45 -0.95
CA PRO A 44 -4.85 -0.29 -1.56
C PRO A 44 -4.83 -0.79 -3.00
N LEU A 45 -4.23 0.02 -3.86
CA LEU A 45 -3.92 -0.37 -5.22
C LEU A 45 -2.78 -1.39 -5.23
N PRO A 46 -2.79 -2.36 -6.17
CA PRO A 46 -1.68 -3.30 -6.30
C PRO A 46 -0.38 -2.53 -6.58
N LEU A 47 0.74 -3.01 -6.01
CA LEU A 47 2.08 -2.42 -6.09
C LEU A 47 2.29 -1.09 -5.34
N VAL A 48 1.40 -0.11 -5.50
CA VAL A 48 1.57 1.27 -4.99
C VAL A 48 0.85 1.55 -3.67
N GLY A 49 -0.11 0.71 -3.27
CA GLY A 49 -0.90 0.90 -2.05
C GLY A 49 -1.81 2.14 -2.12
N ASN A 50 -1.86 2.89 -1.02
CA ASN A 50 -2.66 4.10 -0.79
C ASN A 50 -1.86 5.38 -1.06
N LEU A 51 -0.71 5.29 -1.75
CA LEU A 51 0.15 6.45 -2.01
C LEU A 51 -0.59 7.59 -2.74
N PHE A 52 -1.45 7.25 -3.70
CA PHE A 52 -2.28 8.22 -4.43
C PHE A 52 -3.48 8.76 -3.63
N GLN A 53 -3.84 8.07 -2.55
CA GLN A 53 -4.93 8.48 -1.66
C GLN A 53 -4.39 9.30 -0.48
N ALA A 54 -3.06 9.43 -0.35
CA ALA A 54 -2.43 10.22 0.67
C ALA A 54 -2.56 11.71 0.35
N PRO A 55 -2.88 12.55 1.34
CA PRO A 55 -2.92 14.00 1.15
C PRO A 55 -1.55 14.54 0.73
N GLN A 56 -1.52 15.31 -0.36
CA GLN A 56 -0.35 16.10 -0.75
C GLN A 56 -0.31 17.47 -0.04
N SER A 57 -1.46 17.93 0.45
CA SER A 57 -1.61 19.16 1.22
C SER A 57 -2.75 19.02 2.24
N ARG A 58 -2.77 19.87 3.28
CA ARG A 58 -3.82 19.91 4.31
C ARG A 58 -4.04 18.57 5.05
N TYR A 59 -2.95 17.92 5.46
CA TYR A 59 -2.93 16.63 6.17
C TYR A 59 -4.00 16.49 7.26
N ALA A 60 -4.13 17.50 8.12
CA ALA A 60 -5.09 17.49 9.23
C ALA A 60 -6.54 17.28 8.74
N LEU A 61 -6.97 18.03 7.72
CA LEU A 61 -8.33 17.93 7.20
C LEU A 61 -8.58 16.55 6.57
N THR A 62 -7.64 16.06 5.77
CA THR A 62 -7.81 14.75 5.11
C THR A 62 -7.83 13.59 6.10
N TRP A 63 -7.01 13.64 7.16
CA TRP A 63 -7.05 12.60 8.20
C TRP A 63 -8.33 12.66 9.03
N THR A 64 -8.86 13.86 9.30
CA THR A 64 -10.19 14.03 9.90
C THR A 64 -11.30 13.48 9.01
N GLU A 65 -11.26 13.75 7.70
CA GLU A 65 -12.21 13.17 6.73
C GLU A 65 -12.14 11.64 6.70
N PHE A 66 -10.94 11.06 6.83
CA PHE A 66 -10.77 9.61 6.93
C PHE A 66 -11.40 9.06 8.21
N GLY A 67 -11.27 9.78 9.33
CA GLY A 67 -11.99 9.45 10.57
C GLY A 67 -13.49 9.43 10.38
N ASN A 68 -14.04 10.42 9.67
CA ASN A 68 -15.46 10.51 9.38
C ASN A 68 -15.95 9.41 8.42
N ARG A 69 -15.12 9.02 7.44
CA ARG A 69 -15.50 8.05 6.39
C ARG A 69 -15.27 6.59 6.80
N TYR A 70 -14.16 6.30 7.46
CA TYR A 70 -13.72 4.94 7.78
C TYR A 70 -13.83 4.63 9.28
N GLY A 71 -13.99 5.63 10.13
CA GLY A 71 -14.18 5.47 11.56
C GLY A 71 -12.92 5.72 12.41
N PRO A 72 -12.93 5.29 13.68
CA PRO A 72 -11.92 5.69 14.68
C PRO A 72 -10.51 5.17 14.40
N LEU A 73 -10.38 4.11 13.59
CA LEU A 73 -9.11 3.51 13.18
C LEU A 73 -9.11 3.34 11.66
N THR A 74 -8.15 3.95 10.98
CA THR A 74 -8.01 3.84 9.52
C THR A 74 -6.69 3.16 9.15
N TRP A 75 -6.75 2.08 8.38
CA TRP A 75 -5.56 1.42 7.86
C TRP A 75 -5.12 1.99 6.51
N LEU A 76 -3.84 2.34 6.39
CA LEU A 76 -3.23 2.78 5.14
C LEU A 76 -1.99 1.95 4.82
N THR A 77 -1.90 1.45 3.59
CA THR A 77 -0.72 0.72 3.13
C THR A 77 0.04 1.56 2.13
N PHE A 78 1.32 1.80 2.37
CA PHE A 78 2.23 2.46 1.44
C PHE A 78 3.30 1.46 0.97
N PRO A 79 4.01 1.75 -0.12
CA PRO A 79 5.12 0.91 -0.55
C PRO A 79 6.16 0.81 0.59
N GLY A 80 6.41 -0.40 1.08
CA GLY A 80 7.39 -0.68 2.13
C GLY A 80 6.93 -0.47 3.57
N GLN A 81 5.76 0.12 3.82
CA GLN A 81 5.32 0.44 5.18
C GLN A 81 3.78 0.53 5.31
N ASN A 82 3.25 0.15 6.47
CA ASN A 82 1.84 0.30 6.78
C ASN A 82 1.66 1.33 7.89
N PHE A 83 0.61 2.12 7.79
CA PHE A 83 0.25 3.16 8.74
C PHE A 83 -1.14 2.88 9.30
N LEU A 84 -1.28 3.12 10.61
CA LEU A 84 -2.55 3.12 11.31
C LEU A 84 -2.83 4.56 11.76
N VAL A 85 -3.88 5.17 11.22
CA VAL A 85 -4.33 6.50 11.63
C VAL A 85 -5.39 6.34 12.72
N ILE A 86 -5.18 7.00 13.86
CA ILE A 86 -6.06 6.94 15.03
C ILE A 86 -6.84 8.26 15.13
N ASN A 87 -8.16 8.21 15.02
CA ASN A 87 -9.05 9.37 15.07
C ASN A 87 -9.94 9.41 16.34
N SER A 88 -9.77 8.47 17.28
CA SER A 88 -10.46 8.43 18.58
C SER A 88 -9.47 8.52 19.75
N ILE A 89 -9.87 9.24 20.79
CA ILE A 89 -9.08 9.42 22.02
C ILE A 89 -8.99 8.11 22.79
N GLU A 90 -10.07 7.33 22.83
CA GLU A 90 -10.13 6.04 23.51
C GLU A 90 -9.15 5.05 22.87
N ALA A 91 -9.15 4.98 21.54
CA ALA A 91 -8.23 4.13 20.78
C ALA A 91 -6.77 4.58 20.95
N ALA A 92 -6.52 5.90 20.99
CA ALA A 92 -5.18 6.43 21.22
C ALA A 92 -4.65 6.07 22.61
N LYS A 93 -5.48 6.19 23.66
CA LYS A 93 -5.10 5.78 25.02
C LYS A 93 -4.83 4.28 25.10
N GLU A 94 -5.66 3.45 24.49
CA GLU A 94 -5.42 2.00 24.54
C GLU A 94 -4.13 1.59 23.82
N LEU A 95 -3.87 2.14 22.63
CA LEU A 95 -2.73 1.73 21.81
C LEU A 95 -1.42 2.39 22.26
N LEU A 96 -1.43 3.70 22.52
CA LEU A 96 -0.21 4.47 22.80
C LEU A 96 0.15 4.51 24.28
N GLU A 97 -0.83 4.55 25.18
CA GLU A 97 -0.59 4.64 26.63
C GLU A 97 -0.44 3.23 27.24
N LYS A 98 -1.44 2.36 27.08
CA LYS A 98 -1.42 1.02 27.70
C LYS A 98 -0.47 0.05 27.00
N ARG A 99 -0.32 0.17 25.68
CA ARG A 99 0.47 -0.77 24.85
C ARG A 99 1.65 -0.09 24.15
N GLY A 100 2.02 1.13 24.56
CA GLY A 100 3.05 1.94 23.90
C GLY A 100 4.38 1.23 23.70
N LEU A 101 4.83 0.42 24.67
CA LEU A 101 6.09 -0.34 24.58
C LEU A 101 6.14 -1.29 23.36
N ASN A 102 5.00 -1.80 22.89
CA ASN A 102 4.95 -2.68 21.72
C ASN A 102 5.02 -1.93 20.38
N TYR A 103 4.78 -0.61 20.39
CA TYR A 103 4.66 0.22 19.18
C TYR A 103 5.74 1.31 19.08
N GLN A 104 6.67 1.35 20.03
CA GLN A 104 7.74 2.34 20.12
C GLN A 104 8.96 2.02 19.24
N ASP A 105 8.74 1.52 18.03
CA ASP A 105 9.82 1.35 17.06
C ASP A 105 10.21 2.70 16.43
N ARG A 106 11.51 3.01 16.41
CA ARG A 106 12.05 4.19 15.73
C ARG A 106 12.69 3.75 14.41
N PRO A 107 11.98 3.84 13.28
CA PRO A 107 12.57 3.48 12.00
C PRO A 107 13.79 4.37 11.74
N ARG A 108 14.96 3.75 11.63
CA ARG A 108 16.16 4.43 11.13
C ARG A 108 15.94 4.70 9.65
N TRP A 109 15.50 5.91 9.34
CA TRP A 109 15.57 6.45 7.99
C TRP A 109 17.04 6.65 7.64
N VAL A 110 17.74 5.58 7.27
CA VAL A 110 19.06 5.68 6.66
C VAL A 110 18.84 6.52 5.40
N MET A 111 19.35 7.74 5.45
CA MET A 111 19.14 8.76 4.45
C MET A 111 19.38 8.19 3.05
N LEU A 112 18.31 8.10 2.24
CA LEU A 112 18.37 7.79 0.81
C LEU A 112 19.21 8.80 0.00
N ARG A 113 19.69 9.87 0.66
CA ARG A 113 20.56 10.91 0.10
C ARG A 113 22.05 10.55 0.09
N GLU A 114 22.48 9.56 0.86
CA GLU A 114 23.92 9.22 0.94
C GLU A 114 24.39 8.30 -0.21
N THR A 115 23.46 7.71 -0.98
CA THR A 115 23.76 6.73 -2.04
C THR A 115 23.57 7.23 -3.48
N TRP A 116 23.18 8.50 -3.72
CA TRP A 116 23.05 9.08 -5.07
C TRP A 116 24.19 10.04 -5.45
N SER A 117 25.37 9.87 -4.85
CA SER A 117 26.55 10.71 -5.11
C SER A 117 27.72 9.96 -5.75
N ILE A 118 27.43 9.05 -6.68
CA ILE A 118 28.44 8.45 -7.58
C ILE A 118 27.93 8.52 -9.02
#